data_AF-A0A939ST43-F1
#
_entry.id   AF-A0A939ST43-F1
#
_cell.length_a   1.000
_cell.length_b   1.000
_cell.length_c   1.000
_cell.angle_alpha   90.00
_cell.angle_beta   90.00
_cell.angle_gamma   90.00
#
_symmetry.space_group_name_H-M   'P 1'
#
loop_
_entity.id
_entity.type
_entity.pdbx_description
1 polymer ?
#
loop_
_entity_poly.entity_id
_entity_poly.type
_entity_poly.pdbx_seq_one_letter_code
_entity_poly.pdbx_strand_id
1 'polypeptide(L)'
;MTEEQRFWNAAIAHELRTPVTILRGRLQGLIDGVFQPDIKQFKSLLTQVEGLNRLIEDMRVISLADSGNLYLNRVNTDIKDEIDSAIQFSGIFLTTVNSCPVSISTQ
;
A
#
# COMPACT_ATOMS: atom_id res chain seq x y z
N MET A 1 14.28 -25.12 5.65
CA MET A 1 14.32 -23.69 5.28
C MET A 1 15.28 -23.54 4.11
N THR A 2 14.81 -23.04 2.97
CA THR A 2 15.67 -22.78 1.81
C THR A 2 16.51 -21.51 2.05
N GLU A 3 17.60 -21.35 1.30
CA GLU A 3 18.46 -20.16 1.37
C GLU A 3 17.68 -18.87 1.00
N GLU A 4 16.77 -19.00 0.04
CA GLU A 4 15.81 -17.97 -0.36
C GLU A 4 14.87 -17.53 0.77
N GLN A 5 14.30 -18.48 1.53
CA GLN A 5 13.47 -18.14 2.70
C GLN A 5 14.24 -17.35 3.77
N ARG A 6 15.53 -17.64 3.96
CA ARG A 6 16.37 -16.90 4.91
C ARG A 6 16.66 -15.49 4.42
N PHE A 7 16.92 -15.34 3.12
CA PHE A 7 17.12 -14.03 2.50
C PHE A 7 15.87 -13.15 2.64
N TRP A 8 14.69 -13.68 2.27
CA TRP A 8 13.42 -12.94 2.39
C TRP A 8 13.14 -12.56 3.83
N ASN A 9 13.27 -13.48 4.80
CA ASN A 9 13.08 -13.15 6.21
C ASN A 9 14.01 -12.02 6.70
N ALA A 10 15.26 -11.99 6.24
CA ALA A 10 16.20 -10.91 6.55
C ALA A 10 15.78 -9.59 5.90
N ALA A 11 15.44 -9.59 4.61
CA ALA A 11 14.98 -8.41 3.89
C ALA A 11 13.72 -7.81 4.55
N ILE A 12 12.75 -8.65 4.89
CA ILE A 12 11.54 -8.28 5.63
C ILE A 12 11.88 -7.60 6.96
N ALA A 13 12.74 -8.23 7.76
CA ALA A 13 13.13 -7.67 9.05
C ALA A 13 13.86 -6.33 8.92
N HIS A 14 14.62 -6.14 7.85
CA HIS A 14 15.31 -4.89 7.54
C HIS A 14 14.31 -3.78 7.15
N GLU A 15 13.40 -4.08 6.22
CA GLU A 15 12.40 -3.11 5.73
C GLU A 15 11.41 -2.69 6.81
N LEU A 16 11.04 -3.58 7.74
CA LEU A 16 10.17 -3.24 8.88
C LEU A 16 10.88 -2.41 9.96
N ARG A 17 12.19 -2.59 10.16
CA ARG A 17 12.92 -1.96 11.27
C ARG A 17 12.86 -0.44 11.20
N THR A 18 13.08 0.12 10.02
CA THR A 18 13.11 1.58 9.80
C THR A 18 11.76 2.25 10.13
N PRO A 19 10.62 1.87 9.52
CA PRO A 19 9.33 2.51 9.81
C PRO A 19 8.90 2.31 11.27
N VAL A 20 9.16 1.14 11.87
CA VAL A 20 8.87 0.91 13.30
C VAL A 20 9.71 1.80 14.20
N THR A 21 11.00 1.98 13.88
CA THR A 21 11.90 2.86 14.66
C THR A 21 11.44 4.31 14.57
N ILE A 22 11.06 4.78 13.37
CA ILE A 22 10.54 6.14 13.18
C ILE A 22 9.22 6.34 13.93
N LEU A 23 8.29 5.40 13.82
CA LEU A 23 7.00 5.45 14.52
C LEU A 23 7.20 5.54 16.03
N ARG A 24 8.05 4.66 16.58
CA ARG A 24 8.38 4.65 18.01
C ARG A 24 9.04 5.97 18.44
N GLY A 25 10.00 6.48 17.68
CA GLY A 25 10.68 7.75 17.98
C GLY A 25 9.72 8.94 18.00
N ARG A 26 8.74 8.97 17.08
CA ARG A 26 7.71 10.02 17.06
C ARG A 26 6.74 9.91 18.23
N LEU A 27 6.30 8.69 18.56
CA LEU A 27 5.47 8.46 19.75
C LEU A 27 6.22 8.86 21.04
N GLN A 28 7.50 8.51 21.14
CA GLN A 28 8.32 8.91 22.28
C GLN A 28 8.46 10.44 22.36
N GLY A 29 8.72 11.12 21.24
CA GLY A 29 8.78 12.58 21.24
C GLY A 29 7.46 13.27 21.59
N LEU A 30 6.31 12.64 21.35
CA LEU A 30 5.02 13.13 21.86
C LEU A 30 4.90 12.93 23.38
N ILE A 31 5.32 11.79 23.90
CA ILE A 31 5.32 11.49 25.35
C ILE A 31 6.23 12.46 26.10
N ASP A 32 7.42 12.71 25.55
CA ASP A 32 8.43 13.60 26.14
C ASP A 32 8.12 15.10 25.95
N GLY A 33 7.02 15.43 25.25
CA GLY A 33 6.60 16.80 24.97
C GLY A 33 7.46 17.55 23.93
N VAL A 34 8.36 16.85 23.24
CA VAL A 34 9.20 17.39 22.15
C VAL A 34 8.34 17.73 20.94
N PHE A 35 7.29 16.95 20.68
CA PHE A 35 6.30 17.20 19.63
C PHE A 35 4.96 17.58 20.25
N GLN A 36 4.27 18.57 19.66
CA GLN A 36 2.92 18.91 20.09
C GLN A 36 1.91 17.87 19.58
N PRO A 37 1.03 17.33 20.45
CA PRO A 37 -0.01 16.40 20.04
C PRO A 37 -1.14 17.14 19.33
N ASP A 38 -1.06 17.22 18.01
CA ASP A 38 -2.11 17.77 17.15
C ASP A 38 -2.65 16.73 16.16
N ILE A 39 -3.76 17.07 15.49
CA ILE A 39 -4.39 16.21 14.50
C ILE A 39 -3.43 15.85 13.36
N LYS A 40 -2.52 16.75 12.98
CA LYS A 40 -1.56 16.53 11.89
C LYS A 40 -0.52 15.48 12.28
N GLN A 41 -0.02 15.50 13.50
CA GLN A 41 0.89 14.49 14.04
C GLN A 41 0.22 13.13 14.10
N PHE A 42 -1.00 13.05 14.64
CA PHE A 42 -1.74 11.78 14.68
C PHE A 42 -2.03 11.24 13.29
N LYS A 43 -2.42 12.08 12.32
CA LYS A 43 -2.56 11.67 10.91
C LYS A 43 -1.25 11.14 10.34
N SER A 44 -0.12 11.81 10.61
CA SER A 44 1.18 11.36 10.12
C SER A 44 1.64 10.03 10.74
N LEU A 45 1.31 9.77 12.00
CA LEU A 45 1.52 8.47 12.65
C LEU A 45 0.62 7.39 12.03
N LEU A 46 -0.66 7.71 11.78
CA LEU A 46 -1.60 6.80 11.13
C LEU A 46 -1.12 6.42 9.73
N THR A 47 -0.66 7.38 8.92
CA THR A 47 -0.07 7.09 7.59
C THR A 47 1.13 6.14 7.68
N GLN A 48 1.96 6.24 8.72
CA GLN A 48 3.07 5.29 8.92
C GLN A 48 2.57 3.89 9.27
N VAL A 49 1.55 3.78 10.13
CA VAL A 49 0.92 2.50 10.46
C VAL A 49 0.28 1.86 9.22
N GLU A 50 -0.42 2.64 8.40
CA GLU A 50 -0.98 2.17 7.13
C GLU A 50 0.11 1.71 6.15
N GLY A 51 1.23 2.43 6.07
CA GLY A 51 2.39 2.04 5.27
C GLY A 51 2.99 0.70 5.74
N LEU A 52 3.12 0.53 7.06
CA LEU A 52 3.56 -0.74 7.65
C LEU A 52 2.60 -1.88 7.32
N ASN A 53 1.29 -1.63 7.36
CA ASN A 53 0.27 -2.63 7.04
C ASN A 53 0.34 -3.06 5.57
N ARG A 54 0.55 -2.12 4.63
CA ARG A 54 0.74 -2.44 3.20
C ARG A 54 1.95 -3.36 3.00
N LEU A 55 3.08 -3.02 3.64
CA LEU A 55 4.30 -3.82 3.54
C LEU A 55 4.07 -5.25 4.09
N ILE A 56 3.31 -5.38 5.19
CA ILE A 56 2.89 -6.69 5.72
C ILE A 56 2.05 -7.48 4.73
N GLU A 57 1.07 -6.85 4.09
CA GLU A 57 0.25 -7.51 3.06
C GLU A 57 1.06 -7.91 1.84
N ASP A 58 1.98 -7.06 1.36
CA ASP A 58 2.84 -7.38 0.22
C ASP A 58 3.69 -8.63 0.52
N MET A 59 4.24 -8.73 1.72
CA MET A 59 4.99 -9.91 2.17
C MET A 59 4.11 -11.17 2.25
N ARG A 60 2.85 -11.02 2.70
CA ARG A 60 1.89 -12.13 2.73
C ARG A 60 1.61 -12.64 1.31
N VAL A 61 1.45 -11.74 0.34
CA VAL A 61 1.25 -12.10 -1.07
C VAL A 61 2.46 -12.87 -1.62
N ILE A 62 3.68 -12.40 -1.36
CA ILE A 62 4.92 -13.10 -1.75
C ILE A 62 4.97 -14.50 -1.12
N SER A 63 4.67 -14.62 0.18
CA SER A 63 4.68 -15.91 0.87
C SER A 63 3.64 -16.91 0.32
N LEU A 64 2.45 -16.43 -0.06
CA LEU A 64 1.44 -17.25 -0.73
C LEU A 64 1.90 -17.71 -2.11
N ALA A 65 2.57 -16.84 -2.87
CA ALA A 65 3.13 -17.17 -4.18
C ALA A 65 4.20 -18.26 -4.06
N ASP A 66 5.18 -18.09 -3.17
CA ASP A 66 6.31 -19.01 -2.97
C ASP A 66 5.86 -20.39 -2.47
N SER A 67 4.81 -20.44 -1.65
CA SER A 67 4.26 -21.69 -1.13
C SER A 67 3.33 -22.41 -2.11
N GLY A 68 3.09 -21.84 -3.30
CA GLY A 68 2.15 -22.36 -4.29
C GLY A 68 0.67 -22.24 -3.88
N ASN A 69 0.37 -21.46 -2.83
CA ASN A 69 -0.97 -21.24 -2.30
C ASN A 69 -1.63 -19.95 -2.81
N LEU A 70 -1.00 -19.24 -3.74
CA LEU A 70 -1.61 -18.10 -4.42
C LEU A 70 -2.53 -18.58 -5.54
N TYR A 71 -3.81 -18.76 -5.20
CA TYR A 71 -4.84 -19.17 -6.15
C TYR A 71 -5.41 -17.96 -6.90
N LEU A 72 -5.25 -17.96 -8.23
CA LEU A 72 -5.88 -16.97 -9.10
C LEU A 72 -7.24 -17.48 -9.58
N ASN A 73 -8.32 -16.83 -9.13
CA ASN A 73 -9.65 -17.06 -9.68
C ASN A 73 -9.83 -16.25 -10.96
N ARG A 74 -9.61 -16.89 -12.12
CA ARG A 74 -9.77 -16.23 -13.42
C ARG A 74 -11.25 -16.17 -13.79
N VAL A 75 -11.78 -14.96 -13.92
CA VAL A 75 -13.15 -14.69 -14.36
C VAL A 75 -13.13 -13.79 -15.59
N ASN A 76 -14.16 -13.88 -16.43
CA ASN A 76 -14.33 -12.94 -17.52
C ASN A 76 -14.81 -11.61 -16.92
N THR A 77 -14.03 -10.55 -17.12
CA THR A 77 -14.26 -9.24 -16.53
C THR A 77 -14.28 -8.19 -17.63
N ASP A 78 -15.27 -7.30 -17.59
CA ASP A 78 -15.28 -6.12 -18.45
C ASP A 78 -14.23 -5.13 -17.94
N ILE A 79 -13.26 -4.80 -18.80
CA ILE A 79 -12.14 -3.92 -18.46
C ILE A 79 -12.65 -2.53 -18.05
N LYS A 80 -13.75 -2.05 -18.63
CA LYS A 80 -14.32 -0.75 -18.30
C LYS A 80 -14.84 -0.74 -16.86
N ASP A 81 -15.62 -1.76 -16.49
CA ASP A 81 -16.19 -1.86 -15.15
C ASP A 81 -15.11 -2.04 -14.08
N GLU A 82 -14.03 -2.76 -14.40
CA GLU A 82 -12.89 -2.93 -13.51
C GLU A 82 -12.10 -1.61 -13.33
N ILE A 83 -11.89 -0.86 -14.41
CA ILE A 83 -11.24 0.45 -14.36
C ILE A 83 -12.09 1.43 -13.52
N ASP A 84 -13.40 1.48 -13.75
CA ASP A 84 -14.32 2.34 -13.01
C ASP A 84 -14.30 1.99 -11.50
N SER A 85 -14.29 0.70 -11.17
CA SER A 85 -14.18 0.21 -9.79
C SER A 85 -12.84 0.61 -9.13
N ALA A 86 -11.73 0.48 -9.85
CA ALA A 86 -10.40 0.86 -9.36
C ALA A 86 -10.26 2.38 -9.15
N ILE A 87 -10.84 3.18 -10.03
CA ILE A 87 -10.88 4.65 -9.90
C ILE A 87 -11.70 5.06 -8.68
N GLN A 88 -12.86 4.42 -8.45
CA GLN A 88 -13.69 4.69 -7.28
C GLN A 88 -12.97 4.32 -5.97
N PHE A 89 -12.25 3.19 -5.94
CA PHE A 89 -11.50 2.73 -4.78
C PHE A 89 -10.34 3.66 -4.41
N SER A 90 -9.61 4.19 -5.40
CA SER A 90 -8.47 5.09 -5.19
C SER A 90 -8.87 6.51 -4.79
N GLY A 91 -10.17 6.85 -4.82
CA GLY A 91 -10.67 8.19 -4.49
C GLY A 91 -10.21 9.27 -5.46
N ILE A 92 -9.71 8.88 -6.65
CA ILE A 92 -9.35 9.81 -7.72
C ILE A 92 -10.65 10.34 -8.31
N PHE A 93 -11.13 11.44 -7.77
CA PHE A 93 -12.27 12.17 -8.34
C PHE A 93 -11.80 12.83 -9.64
N LEU A 94 -11.95 12.16 -10.78
CA LEU A 94 -11.67 12.71 -12.10
C LEU A 94 -12.78 13.70 -12.49
N THR A 95 -12.84 14.87 -11.86
CA THR A 95 -13.91 15.86 -12.12
C THR A 95 -13.78 16.62 -13.44
N THR A 96 -12.86 16.30 -14.35
CA THR A 96 -12.60 17.15 -15.51
C THR A 96 -12.35 16.43 -16.84
N VAL A 97 -12.89 15.22 -17.04
CA VAL A 97 -12.73 14.51 -18.33
C VAL A 97 -13.93 14.67 -19.28
N ASN A 98 -14.97 15.41 -18.91
CA ASN A 98 -16.12 15.67 -19.80
C ASN A 98 -15.89 16.74 -20.88
N SER A 99 -14.65 17.21 -21.11
CA SER A 99 -14.36 18.27 -22.10
C SER A 99 -13.42 17.88 -23.23
N CYS A 100 -12.90 16.65 -23.27
CA CYS A 100 -12.05 16.20 -24.39
C CYS A 100 -12.81 15.16 -25.22
N PRO A 101 -13.40 15.53 -26.37
CA PRO A 101 -13.90 14.55 -27.32
C PRO A 101 -12.67 13.87 -27.93
N VAL A 102 -12.43 12.61 -27.56
CA VAL A 102 -11.47 11.77 -28.26
C VAL A 102 -12.10 11.41 -29.60
N SER A 103 -11.90 12.25 -30.61
CA SER A 103 -12.25 11.94 -31.99
C SER A 103 -11.29 10.85 -32.48
N ILE A 104 -11.77 9.60 -32.48
CA ILE A 104 -11.09 8.51 -33.19
C ILE A 104 -11.35 8.76 -34.69
N SER A 105 -10.40 9.44 -35.34
CA SER A 105 -10.36 9.52 -36.80
C SER A 105 -9.78 8.20 -37.31
N THR A 106 -10.64 7.32 -37.79
CA THR A 106 -10.24 6.16 -38.59
C THR A 106 -9.80 6.69 -39.96
N GLN A 107 -8.51 6.54 -40.27
CA GLN A 107 -8.04 6.39 -41.66
C GLN A 107 -7.54 4.96 -41.82
#